data_AF-A0A543KQH1-F1
#
_entry.id   AF-A0A543KQH1-F1
#
_cell.length_a   1.000
_cell.length_b   1.000
_cell.length_c   1.000
_cell.angle_alpha   90.00
_cell.angle_beta   90.00
_cell.angle_gamma   90.00
#
_symmetry.space_group_name_H-M   'P 1'
#
loop_
_entity.id
_entity.type
_entity.pdbx_description
1 polymer ?
#
loop_
_entity_poly.entity_id
_entity_poly.type
_entity_poly.pdbx_seq_one_letter_code
_entity_poly.pdbx_strand_id
1 'polypeptide(L)'
;MLLVAALALQVAGLYAPTVPGPDTGLPGLDKVGHLLMFAAPAALATLLGARWVLVALVVHALVSEPLQGWVAPQREADPLDAVADLLGIAAGVALARALRRRSAIMEG
;
A
#
# COMPACT_ATOMS: atom_id res chain seq x y z
N MET A 1 7.16 -16.41 -0.06
CA MET A 1 6.83 -16.15 -1.49
C MET A 1 5.72 -15.12 -1.63
N LEU A 2 4.55 -15.32 -1.00
CA LEU A 2 3.41 -14.37 -1.10
C LEU A 2 3.76 -12.93 -0.70
N LEU A 3 4.45 -12.71 0.42
CA LEU A 3 4.85 -11.36 0.84
C LEU A 3 5.78 -10.69 -0.19
N VAL A 4 6.75 -11.43 -0.73
CA VAL A 4 7.67 -10.91 -1.75
C VAL A 4 6.91 -10.54 -3.02
N ALA A 5 5.98 -11.39 -3.46
CA ALA A 5 5.13 -11.10 -4.61
C ALA A 5 4.24 -9.87 -4.37
N ALA A 6 3.65 -9.74 -3.17
CA ALA A 6 2.84 -8.58 -2.82
C ALA A 6 3.66 -7.28 -2.81
N LEU A 7 4.89 -7.30 -2.27
CA LEU A 7 5.81 -6.17 -2.31
C LEU A 7 6.22 -5.83 -3.75
N ALA A 8 6.52 -6.83 -4.57
CA ALA A 8 6.87 -6.60 -5.98
C ALA A 8 5.71 -6.00 -6.77
N LEU A 9 4.48 -6.49 -6.57
CA LEU A 9 3.27 -5.94 -7.19
C LEU A 9 2.97 -4.52 -6.69
N GLN A 10 3.16 -4.26 -5.40
CA GLN A 10 2.99 -2.93 -4.81
C GLN A 10 3.96 -1.93 -5.45
N VAL A 11 5.26 -2.23 -5.51
CA VAL A 11 6.25 -1.36 -6.15
C VAL A 11 5.94 -1.19 -7.64
N ALA A 12 5.71 -2.29 -8.37
CA ALA A 12 5.46 -2.24 -9.81
C ALA A 12 4.20 -1.43 -10.15
N GLY A 13 3.13 -1.59 -9.37
CA GLY A 13 1.90 -0.84 -9.55
C GLY A 13 2.05 0.65 -9.20
N LEU A 14 2.74 0.95 -8.10
CA LEU A 14 2.93 2.33 -7.63
C LEU A 14 3.79 3.17 -8.59
N TYR A 15 4.77 2.55 -9.26
CA TYR A 15 5.64 3.22 -10.23
C TYR A 15 5.31 2.91 -11.69
N ALA A 16 4.16 2.29 -11.94
CA ALA A 16 3.72 2.04 -13.31
C ALA A 16 3.57 3.37 -14.07
N PRO A 17 4.07 3.46 -15.32
CA PRO A 17 3.87 4.64 -16.14
C PRO A 17 2.37 4.91 -16.32
N THR A 18 1.94 6.15 -16.07
CA THR A 18 0.60 6.59 -16.47
C THR A 18 0.60 6.78 -17.99
N VAL A 19 -0.37 6.16 -18.67
CA VAL A 19 -0.55 6.36 -20.11
C VAL A 19 -1.21 7.72 -20.30
N PRO A 20 -0.60 8.66 -21.06
CA PRO A 20 -1.24 9.93 -21.39
C PRO A 20 -2.53 9.65 -22.18
N GLY A 21 -3.65 10.15 -21.67
CA GLY A 21 -4.98 9.99 -22.26
C GLY A 21 -5.95 10.93 -21.54
N PRO A 22 -7.22 11.03 -22.00
CA PRO A 22 -8.21 11.75 -21.21
C PRO A 22 -8.28 11.12 -19.81
N ASP A 23 -8.40 11.94 -18.77
CA ASP A 23 -8.68 11.48 -17.41
C ASP A 23 -10.07 10.82 -17.40
N THR A 24 -10.09 9.55 -17.81
CA THR A 24 -11.27 8.70 -17.94
C THR A 24 -11.51 7.88 -16.67
N GLY A 25 -10.62 8.00 -15.68
CA GLY A 25 -10.76 7.35 -14.38
C GLY A 25 -11.87 8.00 -13.55
N LEU A 26 -12.66 7.19 -12.86
CA LEU A 26 -13.54 7.71 -11.80
C LEU A 26 -12.69 8.42 -10.74
N PRO A 27 -13.06 9.65 -10.32
CA PRO A 27 -12.36 10.37 -9.27
C PRO A 27 -12.20 9.52 -8.01
N GLY A 28 -10.96 9.37 -7.52
CA GLY A 28 -10.64 8.64 -6.29
C GLY A 28 -10.35 7.14 -6.44
N LEU A 29 -10.46 6.56 -7.64
CA LEU A 29 -10.04 5.15 -7.86
C LEU A 29 -8.54 4.94 -7.66
N ASP A 30 -7.74 5.95 -7.99
CA ASP A 30 -6.32 6.05 -7.68
C ASP A 30 -6.05 5.80 -6.19
N LYS A 31 -6.77 6.48 -5.31
CA LYS A 31 -6.65 6.35 -3.85
C LYS A 31 -7.04 4.96 -3.35
N VAL A 32 -8.04 4.33 -3.97
CA VAL A 32 -8.39 2.93 -3.68
C VAL A 32 -7.24 1.99 -4.07
N GLY A 33 -6.60 2.24 -5.21
CA GLY A 33 -5.39 1.53 -5.64
C GLY A 33 -4.27 1.63 -4.61
N HIS A 34 -3.93 2.85 -4.20
CA HIS A 34 -2.95 3.14 -3.15
C HIS A 34 -3.24 2.39 -1.84
N LEU A 35 -4.47 2.52 -1.34
CA LEU A 35 -4.92 1.84 -0.13
C LEU A 35 -4.73 0.33 -0.22
N LEU A 36 -5.15 -0.31 -1.33
CA LEU A 36 -5.03 -1.75 -1.51
C LEU A 36 -3.58 -2.21 -1.67
N MET A 37 -2.77 -1.46 -2.42
CA MET A 37 -1.36 -1.74 -2.67
C MET A 37 -0.56 -1.77 -1.37
N PHE A 38 -0.89 -0.93 -0.39
CA PHE A 38 -0.22 -0.94 0.92
C PHE A 38 -0.89 -1.88 1.95
N ALA A 39 -2.21 -2.09 1.88
CA ALA A 39 -2.93 -2.97 2.81
C ALA A 39 -2.52 -4.44 2.70
N ALA A 40 -2.38 -4.96 1.47
CA ALA A 40 -2.04 -6.36 1.23
C ALA A 40 -0.67 -6.77 1.82
N PRO A 41 0.46 -6.11 1.50
CA PRO A 41 1.75 -6.43 2.10
C PRO A 41 1.79 -6.15 3.61
N ALA A 42 1.09 -5.12 4.10
CA ALA A 42 1.01 -4.85 5.55
C ALA A 42 0.29 -5.97 6.32
N ALA A 43 -0.80 -6.50 5.77
CA ALA A 43 -1.51 -7.64 6.35
C ALA A 43 -0.59 -8.89 6.39
N LEU A 44 0.06 -9.21 5.28
CA LEU A 44 1.00 -10.34 5.19
C LEU A 44 2.18 -10.19 6.15
N ALA A 45 2.81 -9.01 6.22
CA ALA A 45 3.90 -8.73 7.14
C ALA A 45 3.46 -8.91 8.60
N THR A 46 2.26 -8.45 8.94
CA THR A 46 1.67 -8.64 10.29
C THR A 46 1.40 -10.11 10.59
N LEU A 47 0.88 -10.88 9.63
CA LEU A 47 0.65 -12.34 9.77
C LEU A 47 1.96 -13.14 9.87
N LEU A 48 3.06 -12.64 9.31
CA LEU A 48 4.38 -13.27 9.38
C LEU A 48 5.25 -12.73 10.54
N GLY A 49 4.80 -11.70 11.26
CA GLY A 49 5.58 -11.07 12.34
C GLY A 49 6.76 -10.23 11.84
N ALA A 50 6.79 -9.87 10.54
CA ALA A 50 7.87 -9.14 9.90
C ALA A 50 7.76 -7.62 10.16
N ARG A 51 8.01 -7.20 11.40
CA ARG A 51 7.85 -5.80 11.85
C ARG A 51 8.66 -4.78 11.03
N TRP A 52 9.86 -5.17 10.58
CA TRP A 52 10.71 -4.29 9.77
C TRP A 52 10.07 -3.95 8.41
N VAL A 53 9.25 -4.85 7.85
CA VAL A 53 8.53 -4.60 6.59
C VAL A 53 7.46 -3.52 6.79
N LEU A 54 6.79 -3.49 7.95
CA LEU A 54 5.82 -2.43 8.25
C LEU A 54 6.49 -1.07 8.33
N VAL A 55 7.68 -0.99 8.94
CA VAL A 55 8.48 0.25 8.97
C VAL A 55 8.88 0.65 7.54
N ALA A 56 9.35 -0.30 6.74
CA ALA A 56 9.71 -0.04 5.35
C ALA A 56 8.51 0.46 4.52
N LEU A 57 7.31 -0.10 4.71
CA LEU A 57 6.09 0.36 4.05
C LEU A 57 5.72 1.78 4.47
N VAL A 58 5.83 2.14 5.76
CA VAL A 58 5.56 3.52 6.22
C VAL A 58 6.55 4.50 5.61
N VAL A 59 7.84 4.16 5.58
CA VAL A 59 8.86 4.98 4.92
C VAL A 59 8.54 5.13 3.44
N HIS A 60 8.16 4.03 2.77
CA HIS A 60 7.82 4.04 1.37
C HIS A 60 6.60 4.92 1.08
N ALA A 61 5.54 4.85 1.88
CA ALA A 61 4.36 5.70 1.78
C ALA A 61 4.67 7.21 1.88
N LEU A 62 5.65 7.59 2.70
CA LEU A 62 6.03 8.99 2.89
C LEU A 62 7.00 9.50 1.81
N VAL A 63 7.76 8.61 1.19
CA VAL A 63 8.81 8.95 0.22
C VAL A 63 8.34 8.76 -1.22
N SER A 64 7.34 7.92 -1.47
CA SER A 64 6.84 7.56 -2.79
C SER A 64 6.43 8.78 -3.61
N GLU A 65 5.60 9.65 -3.04
CA GLU A 65 5.07 10.83 -3.72
C GLU A 65 6.17 11.88 -4.04
N PRO A 66 7.03 12.32 -3.09
CA PRO A 66 8.17 13.18 -3.43
C PRO A 66 9.09 12.57 -4.48
N LEU A 67 9.33 11.27 -4.41
CA LEU A 67 10.18 10.56 -5.36
C LEU A 67 9.53 10.52 -6.76
N GLN A 68 8.22 10.28 -6.85
CA GLN A 68 7.47 10.31 -8.10
C GLN A 68 7.48 11.70 -8.72
N GLY A 69 7.27 12.77 -7.93
CA GLY A 69 7.36 14.15 -8.42
C GLY A 69 8.75 14.50 -8.96
N TRP A 70 9.81 13.94 -8.37
CA TRP A 70 11.18 14.15 -8.85
C TRP A 70 11.52 13.36 -10.12
N VAL A 71 11.08 12.10 -10.21
CA VAL A 71 11.39 11.19 -11.33
C VAL A 71 10.45 11.41 -12.52
N ALA A 72 9.22 11.86 -12.27
CA ALA A 72 8.20 12.15 -13.28
C ALA A 72 7.65 13.57 -13.07
N PRO A 73 8.38 14.63 -13.51
CA PRO A 73 7.99 16.03 -13.27
C PRO A 73 6.64 16.45 -13.88
N GLN A 74 6.10 15.64 -14.79
CA GLN A 74 4.79 15.84 -15.41
C GLN A 74 3.64 15.29 -14.54
N ARG A 75 3.93 14.56 -13.46
CA ARG A 75 2.92 14.14 -12.49
C ARG A 75 2.70 15.22 -11.45
N GLU A 76 1.43 15.53 -11.22
CA GLU A 76 1.03 16.33 -10.07
C GLU A 76 1.14 15.48 -8.80
N ALA A 77 1.77 16.04 -7.78
CA ALA A 77 1.81 15.44 -6.45
C ALA A 77 0.44 15.62 -5.77
N ASP A 78 -0.13 14.54 -5.23
CA ASP A 78 -1.35 14.55 -4.43
C ASP A 78 -1.08 14.01 -3.02
N PRO A 79 -1.00 14.86 -1.99
CA PRO A 79 -0.74 14.43 -0.61
C PRO A 79 -1.77 13.43 -0.06
N LEU A 80 -2.94 13.34 -0.71
CA LEU A 80 -3.96 12.34 -0.36
C LEU A 80 -3.52 10.92 -0.72
N ASP A 81 -2.56 10.74 -1.61
CA ASP A 81 -1.97 9.44 -1.93
C ASP A 81 -1.19 8.89 -0.74
N ALA A 82 -0.34 9.72 -0.12
CA ALA A 82 0.36 9.35 1.12
C ALA A 82 -0.63 9.02 2.26
N VAL A 83 -1.74 9.74 2.36
CA VAL A 83 -2.81 9.44 3.32
C VAL A 83 -3.45 8.08 3.01
N ALA A 84 -3.78 7.81 1.75
CA ALA A 84 -4.34 6.54 1.32
C ALA A 84 -3.40 5.36 1.60
N ASP A 85 -2.09 5.53 1.36
CA ASP A 85 -1.07 4.54 1.65
C ASP A 85 -1.01 4.21 3.15
N LEU A 86 -0.94 5.23 4.01
CA LEU A 86 -0.91 5.06 5.47
C LEU A 86 -2.19 4.39 6.00
N LEU A 87 -3.36 4.76 5.47
CA LEU A 87 -4.63 4.12 5.79
C LEU A 87 -4.65 2.65 5.33
N GLY A 88 -4.07 2.35 4.17
CA GLY A 88 -3.86 1.00 3.68
C GLY A 88 -3.05 0.17 4.66
N ILE A 89 -1.89 0.67 5.10
CA ILE A 89 -1.05 0.00 6.11
C ILE A 89 -1.85 -0.26 7.39
N ALA A 90 -2.54 0.76 7.91
CA ALA A 90 -3.33 0.64 9.14
C ALA A 90 -4.44 -0.42 9.00
N ALA A 91 -5.17 -0.41 7.88
CA ALA A 91 -6.23 -1.37 7.58
C ALA A 91 -5.67 -2.81 7.47
N GLY A 92 -4.56 -3.01 6.76
CA GLY A 92 -3.90 -4.31 6.63
C GLY A 92 -3.46 -4.88 7.97
N VAL A 93 -2.86 -4.05 8.83
CA VAL A 93 -2.48 -4.42 10.20
C VAL A 93 -3.71 -4.79 11.03
N ALA A 94 -4.77 -3.98 10.98
CA ALA A 94 -6.01 -4.21 11.74
C ALA A 94 -6.67 -5.54 11.32
N LEU A 95 -6.78 -5.79 10.01
CA LEU A 95 -7.34 -7.02 9.45
C LEU A 95 -6.55 -8.25 9.90
N ALA A 96 -5.22 -8.23 9.76
CA ALA A 96 -4.36 -9.35 10.17
C ALA A 96 -4.48 -9.65 11.68
N ARG A 97 -4.57 -8.62 12.52
CA ARG A 97 -4.79 -8.79 13.97
C ARG A 97 -6.17 -9.39 14.26
N ALA A 98 -7.21 -8.94 13.56
CA ALA A 98 -8.56 -9.50 13.71
C ALA A 98 -8.60 -10.99 13.33
N LEU A 99 -7.93 -11.38 12.23
CA LEU A 99 -7.83 -12.77 11.79
C LEU A 99 -7.12 -13.65 12.83
N ARG A 100 -5.96 -13.21 13.36
CA ARG A 100 -5.24 -13.94 14.41
C ARG A 100 -6.08 -14.15 15.67
N ARG A 101 -6.86 -13.13 16.09
CA ARG A 101 -7.74 -13.23 17.26
C ARG A 101 -8.84 -14.25 17.07
N ARG A 102 -9.45 -14.32 15.87
CA ARG A 102 -10.50 -15.29 15.56
C ARG A 102 -9.97 -16.73 15.61
N SER A 103 -8.80 -16.99 15.06
CA SER A 103 -8.17 -18.31 15.13
C SER A 103 -7.94 -18.76 16.58
N ALA A 104 -7.46 -17.86 17.44
CA ALA A 104 -7.23 -18.18 18.85
C ALA A 104 -8.51 -18.50 19.63
N ILE A 105 -9.65 -17.89 19.27
CA ILE A 105 -10.95 -18.20 19.90
C ILE A 105 -11.48 -19.57 19.46
N MET A 106 -11.18 -20.00 18.23
CA MET A 106 -11.64 -21.30 17.72
C MET A 106 -10.82 -22.49 18.24
N GLU A 107 -9.60 -22.26 18.73
CA GLU A 107 -8.69 -23.29 19.22
C GLU A 107 -8.75 -23.52 20.74
N GLY A 108 -9.49 -22.69 21.49
CA GLY A 108 -9.62 -22.77 22.96
C GLY A 108 -10.99 -23.23 23.42
#